data_AF-A0A2E9QK02-F1
#
_entry.id   AF-A0A2E9QK02-F1
#
_cell.length_a   1.000
_cell.length_b   1.000
_cell.length_c   1.000
_cell.angle_alpha   90.00
_cell.angle_beta   90.00
_cell.angle_gamma   90.00
#
_symmetry.space_group_name_H-M   'P 1'
#
loop_
_entity.id
_entity.type
_entity.pdbx_description
1 polymer ?
#
loop_
_entity_poly.entity_id
_entity_poly.type
_entity_poly.pdbx_seq_one_letter_code
_entity_poly.pdbx_strand_id
1 'polypeptide(L)' 'MFDNAKLHIYMKKIAETELILTAEKKIYHLNLSKEEIADDILLVGDPERVELISSKFDKIECQIQNREFITH' A
#
# COMPACT_ATOMS: atom_id res chain seq x y z
N MET A 1 -8.82 18.96 23.41
CA MET A 1 -8.26 19.90 22.42
C MET A 1 -7.02 19.21 21.87
N PHE A 2 -7.14 18.56 20.71
CA PHE A 2 -6.00 17.82 20.14
C PHE A 2 -4.97 18.83 19.65
N ASP A 3 -3.73 18.64 20.10
CA ASP A 3 -2.64 19.57 19.89
C ASP A 3 -2.19 19.53 18.41
N ASN A 4 -2.52 20.59 17.66
CA ASN A 4 -2.18 20.75 16.24
C ASN A 4 -0.66 20.69 15.99
N ALA A 5 0.17 20.85 17.03
CA ALA A 5 1.62 20.70 16.93
C ALA A 5 2.05 19.24 16.64
N LYS A 6 1.31 18.24 17.13
CA LYS A 6 1.60 16.82 16.81
C LYS A 6 1.25 16.48 15.37
N LEU A 7 0.23 17.12 14.78
CA LEU A 7 -0.11 16.94 13.37
C LEU A 7 1.03 17.41 12.44
N HIS A 8 1.73 18.48 12.82
CA HIS A 8 2.83 19.05 12.03
C HIS A 8 4.06 18.13 11.97
N ILE A 9 4.28 17.31 13.02
CA ILE A 9 5.33 16.28 13.05
C ILE A 9 5.03 15.14 12.05
N TYR A 10 3.74 14.85 11.79
CA TYR A 10 3.30 13.83 10.83
C TYR A 10 3.18 14.33 9.38
N MET A 11 3.31 15.64 9.13
CA MET A 11 3.21 16.23 7.78
C MET A 11 4.55 16.74 7.25
N LYS A 12 5.68 16.16 7.70
CA LYS A 12 6.95 16.36 7.01
C LYS A 12 6.76 15.80 5.59
N LYS A 13 6.76 16.68 4.59
CA LYS A 13 6.73 16.30 3.18
C LYS A 13 7.88 15.30 2.97
N ILE A 14 7.53 14.05 2.72
CA ILE A 14 8.50 12.98 2.49
C ILE A 14 9.30 13.39 1.25
N ALA A 15 10.63 13.35 1.33
CA ALA A 15 11.45 13.71 0.19
C ALA A 15 11.18 12.73 -0.96
N GLU A 16 11.33 13.16 -2.21
CA GLU A 16 11.12 12.28 -3.37
C GLU A 16 12.06 11.06 -3.35
N THR A 17 13.23 11.20 -2.73
CA THR A 17 14.19 10.11 -2.51
C THR A 17 13.74 9.12 -1.43
N GLU A 18 12.84 9.53 -0.53
CA GLU A 18 12.30 8.70 0.55
C GLU A 18 10.97 8.03 0.17
N LEU A 19 10.21 8.64 -0.77
CA LEU A 19 8.98 8.09 -1.33
C LEU A 19 9.00 8.20 -2.85
N ILE A 20 9.49 7.14 -3.48
CA ILE A 20 9.61 7.07 -4.94
C ILE A 20 8.24 6.73 -5.54
N LEU A 21 7.72 7.65 -6.35
CA LEU A 21 6.45 7.50 -7.05
C LEU A 21 6.67 7.37 -8.56
N THR A 22 5.77 6.64 -9.22
CA THR A 22 5.67 6.66 -10.69
C THR A 22 5.04 7.96 -11.19
N ALA A 23 5.03 8.19 -12.50
CA ALA A 23 4.34 9.35 -13.10
C ALA A 23 2.84 9.35 -12.77
N GLU A 24 2.25 8.17 -12.58
CA GLU A 24 0.85 7.93 -12.21
C GLU A 24 0.59 8.08 -10.71
N LYS A 25 1.59 8.52 -9.93
CA LYS A 25 1.54 8.66 -8.46
C LYS A 25 1.33 7.35 -7.70
N LYS A 26 1.77 6.22 -8.28
CA LYS A 26 1.80 4.93 -7.60
C LYS A 26 3.13 4.71 -6.89
N ILE A 27 3.13 3.92 -5.81
CA ILE A 27 4.38 3.50 -5.14
C ILE A 27 5.22 2.67 -6.11
N TYR A 28 6.47 3.07 -6.36
CA TYR A 28 7.31 2.46 -7.39
C TYR A 28 7.48 0.93 -7.25
N HIS A 29 7.67 0.43 -6.03
CA HIS A 29 7.89 -0.99 -5.77
C HIS A 29 6.62 -1.84 -5.75
N LEU A 30 5.48 -1.25 -5.38
CA LEU A 30 4.23 -1.99 -5.20
C LEU A 30 3.26 -1.81 -6.38
N ASN A 31 3.42 -0.74 -7.15
CA ASN A 31 2.49 -0.29 -8.18
C ASN A 31 1.06 -0.07 -7.65
N LEU A 32 0.95 0.43 -6.41
CA LEU A 32 -0.31 0.77 -5.75
C LEU A 32 -0.50 2.28 -5.64
N SER A 33 -1.72 2.75 -5.89
CA SER A 33 -2.18 4.07 -5.48
C SER A 33 -2.73 4.03 -4.06
N LYS A 34 -3.08 5.20 -3.52
CA LYS A 34 -3.67 5.31 -2.18
C LYS A 34 -5.07 4.67 -2.10
N GLU A 35 -5.78 4.64 -3.21
CA GLU A 35 -7.13 4.09 -3.32
C GLU A 35 -7.14 2.58 -3.53
N GLU A 36 -5.99 1.98 -3.86
CA GLU A 36 -5.80 0.54 -4.11
C GLU A 36 -5.23 -0.19 -2.88
N ILE A 37 -5.21 0.45 -1.70
CA ILE A 37 -4.69 -0.13 -0.46
C ILE A 37 -5.67 0.07 0.70
N ALA A 38 -5.87 -1.00 1.47
CA ALA A 38 -6.69 -0.97 2.67
C ALA A 38 -5.90 -0.43 3.88
N ASP A 39 -6.61 0.07 4.88
CA ASP A 39 -6.01 0.55 6.14
C ASP A 39 -5.41 -0.62 6.95
N ASP A 40 -6.05 -1.79 6.92
CA ASP A 40 -5.58 -3.01 7.56
C ASP A 40 -4.90 -3.92 6.53
N ILE A 41 -3.62 -4.22 6.75
CA ILE A 41 -2.77 -4.95 5.80
C ILE A 41 -2.33 -6.28 6.41
N LEU A 42 -2.58 -7.37 5.67
CA LEU A 42 -2.04 -8.69 5.99
C LEU A 42 -0.80 -8.98 5.14
N LEU A 43 0.36 -9.06 5.78
CA LEU A 43 1.60 -9.44 5.12
C LEU A 43 1.80 -10.96 5.14
N VAL A 44 2.20 -11.52 4.01
CA VAL A 44 2.58 -12.93 3.89
C VAL A 44 3.97 -13.06 3.31
N GLY A 45 4.72 -14.07 3.78
CA GLY A 45 6.09 -14.29 3.30
C GLY A 45 6.18 -14.97 1.92
N ASP A 46 5.14 -15.71 1.51
CA ASP A 46 5.11 -16.44 0.24
C ASP A 46 4.07 -15.80 -0.69
N PRO A 47 4.44 -15.36 -1.91
CA PRO A 47 3.50 -14.78 -2.87
C PRO A 47 2.31 -15.70 -3.19
N GLU A 48 2.50 -17.02 -3.23
CA GLU A 48 1.40 -17.96 -3.52
C GLU A 48 0.35 -17.98 -2.41
N ARG A 49 0.71 -17.54 -1.20
CA ARG A 49 -0.22 -17.46 -0.06
C ARG A 49 -1.23 -16.32 -0.22
N VAL A 50 -0.97 -15.32 -1.07
CA VAL A 50 -1.89 -14.20 -1.31
C VAL A 50 -3.21 -14.71 -1.92
N GLU A 51 -3.13 -15.53 -2.98
CA GLU A 51 -4.29 -16.17 -3.61
C GLU A 51 -5.05 -17.06 -2.61
N LEU A 52 -4.33 -17.88 -1.85
CA LEU A 52 -4.93 -18.79 -0.87
C LEU A 52 -5.76 -18.03 0.18
N ILE A 53 -5.25 -16.92 0.70
CA ILE A 53 -5.95 -16.14 1.72
C ILE A 53 -7.10 -15.33 1.10
N SER A 54 -6.83 -14.62 0.01
CA SER A 54 -7.84 -13.78 -0.66
C SER A 54 -9.03 -14.59 -1.20
N SER A 55 -8.85 -15.90 -1.47
CA SER A 55 -9.98 -16.82 -1.77
C SER A 55 -11.04 -16.92 -0.66
N LYS A 56 -10.74 -16.42 0.55
CA LYS A 56 -11.66 -16.35 1.69
C LYS A 56 -12.36 -15.00 1.81
N PHE A 57 -12.01 -14.01 1.00
CA PHE A 57 -12.67 -12.72 0.99
C PHE A 57 -13.99 -12.80 0.22
N ASP A 58 -14.99 -12.06 0.68
CA ASP A 58 -16.29 -11.98 -0.02
C ASP A 58 -16.14 -11.35 -1.41
N LYS A 59 -15.18 -10.42 -1.56
CA LYS A 59 -14.89 -9.70 -2.79
C LYS A 59 -13.42 -9.27 -2.82
N ILE A 60 -12.82 -9.31 -4.02
CA ILE A 60 -11.52 -8.71 -4.32
C ILE A 60 -11.76 -7.49 -5.20
N GLU A 61 -11.26 -6.32 -4.80
CA GLU A 61 -11.51 -5.05 -5.51
C GLU A 61 -10.47 -4.75 -6.57
N CYS A 62 -9.23 -5.18 -6.34
CA CYS A 62 -8.15 -5.08 -7.30
C CYS A 62 -7.19 -6.26 -7.12
N GLN A 63 -6.51 -6.65 -8.21
CA GLN A 63 -5.41 -7.61 -8.16
C GLN A 63 -4.25 -6.99 -8.90
N ILE A 64 -3.15 -6.76 -8.17
CA ILE A 64 -1.99 -6.02 -8.68
C ILE A 64 -0.76 -6.87 -8.40
N GLN A 65 0.02 -7.09 -9.46
CA GLN A 65 1.33 -7.73 -9.36
C GLN A 65 2.40 -6.78 -9.87
N ASN A 66 3.46 -6.61 -9.07
CA ASN A 66 4.67 -5.92 -9.49
C ASN A 66 5.88 -6.69 -8.99
N ARG A 67 6.62 -7.30 -9.92
CA ARG A 67 7.76 -8.20 -9.62
C ARG A 67 7.32 -9.32 -8.66
N GLU A 68 7.93 -9.40 -7.48
CA GLU A 68 7.63 -10.36 -6.42
C GLU A 68 6.42 -10.00 -5.55
N PHE A 69 5.91 -8.77 -5.64
CA PHE A 69 4.77 -8.32 -4.84
C PHE A 69 3.45 -8.65 -5.53
N ILE A 70 2.57 -9.35 -4.81
CA ILE A 70 1.19 -9.65 -5.21
C ILE A 70 0.27 -9.02 -4.16
N THR A 71 -0.68 -8.20 -4.59
CA THR A 71 -1.68 -7.53 -3.74
C THR A 71 -3.08 -7.84 -4.26
N HIS A 72 -3.93 -8.40 -3.41
CA HIS A 72 -5.36 -8.64 -3.65
C HIS A 72 -6.18 -7.86 -2.63
#